data_AF-A0A2D5N634-F1
#
_entry.id   AF-A0A2D5N634-F1
#
_cell.length_a   1.000
_cell.length_b   1.000
_cell.length_c   1.000
_cell.angle_alpha   90.00
_cell.angle_beta   90.00
_cell.angle_gamma   90.00
#
_symmetry.space_group_name_H-M   'P 1'
#
loop_
_entity.id
_entity.type
_entity.pdbx_description
1 polymer ?
#
loop_
_entity_poly.entity_id
_entity_poly.type
_entity_poly.pdbx_seq_one_letter_code
_entity_poly.pdbx_strand_id
1 'polypeptide(L)'
;MIKKFVLLSFTIGSSLMFLLQLFSLQIYNQNYNELSLNNALEKRPIYPTRGLIYDRNGILLVANQPVYDLMIIPENIIAFDTLELVSFLELSKKKVISRLSDARRFSSKKPSVISRQISKEKQALFQEKIWKYPGFYFQKKTIRDYSIPIASNILGYTSEINPSEIKTKNDYVLGEMIGRQGIEKTYESILKGKKGFQFFQKDRFNRIIGSYEEGTHDSKPEAAKNITLTIDAQLQTYGASLMQNKRGGIVAIEPSSGEVLALVTAPSYNPNLLVGSTRSENFNNLVNDTIAKPLFDRGLQAEYPPGSPFKTLNALIALQEKVITPETIFSCNKGHYYAKGAFMKCHCQIGSRNNLLKGIYNSCNSYFAKTYVKIIDKDSTASVGLDRWKTHLEHFGLGNYLGYDLPIGKKGFIPSSSYYDRWYKEGGWGPSTVISNAIGQGEILATPIQMANFTAAIANRGYYIKPHFKRPNDKITGDSLFSKNHTL
;
A
#
# COMPACT_ATOMS: atom_id res chain seq x y z
N MET A 1 -67.27 49.96 19.92
CA MET A 1 -65.82 50.29 20.03
C MET A 1 -64.94 49.06 20.32
N ILE A 2 -65.34 48.18 21.25
CA ILE A 2 -64.58 46.97 21.64
C ILE A 2 -64.25 46.03 20.46
N LYS A 3 -65.20 45.76 19.54
CA LYS A 3 -64.97 44.90 18.36
C LYS A 3 -63.88 45.42 17.40
N LYS A 4 -63.71 46.75 17.28
CA LYS A 4 -62.67 47.37 16.44
C LYS A 4 -61.28 47.21 17.06
N PHE A 5 -61.18 47.37 18.38
CA PHE A 5 -59.92 47.18 19.11
C PHE A 5 -59.45 45.74 19.12
N VAL A 6 -60.35 44.77 19.26
CA VAL A 6 -60.00 43.34 19.20
C VAL A 6 -59.47 42.96 17.81
N LEU A 7 -60.11 43.43 16.74
CA LEU A 7 -59.64 43.18 15.37
C LEU A 7 -58.25 43.81 15.14
N LEU A 8 -58.06 45.05 15.58
CA LEU A 8 -56.80 45.79 15.43
C LEU A 8 -55.65 45.09 16.17
N SER A 9 -55.87 44.71 17.43
CA SER A 9 -54.89 43.98 18.24
C SER A 9 -54.55 42.61 17.65
N PHE A 10 -55.53 41.91 17.07
CA PHE A 10 -55.29 40.65 16.39
C PHE A 10 -54.45 40.84 15.11
N THR A 11 -54.73 41.85 14.29
CA THR A 11 -53.91 42.17 13.11
C THR A 11 -52.50 42.62 13.44
N ILE A 12 -52.31 43.41 14.51
CA ILE A 12 -50.98 43.84 14.96
C ILE A 12 -50.22 42.65 15.53
N GLY A 13 -50.88 41.81 16.34
CA GLY A 13 -50.28 40.59 16.89
C GLY A 13 -49.87 39.60 15.80
N SER A 14 -50.71 39.37 14.80
CA SER A 14 -50.37 38.48 13.68
C SER A 14 -49.25 39.05 12.80
N SER A 15 -49.26 40.36 12.52
CA SER A 15 -48.21 41.03 11.76
C SER A 15 -46.87 40.98 12.50
N LEU A 16 -46.87 41.18 13.82
CA LEU A 16 -45.66 41.08 14.65
C LEU A 16 -45.13 39.64 14.67
N MET A 17 -46.02 38.65 14.72
CA MET A 17 -45.64 37.23 14.64
C MET A 17 -44.99 36.91 13.28
N PHE A 18 -45.55 37.40 12.17
CA PHE A 18 -44.94 37.22 10.84
C PHE A 18 -43.60 37.94 10.71
N LEU A 19 -43.47 39.15 11.25
CA LEU A 19 -42.20 39.90 11.25
C LEU A 19 -41.12 39.18 12.05
N LEU A 20 -41.46 38.65 13.23
CA LEU A 20 -40.54 37.84 14.04
C LEU A 20 -40.13 36.56 13.32
N GLN A 21 -41.07 35.91 12.62
CA GLN A 21 -40.77 34.73 11.81
C GLN A 21 -39.86 35.06 10.62
N LEU A 22 -40.09 36.18 9.94
CA LEU A 22 -39.26 36.67 8.83
C LEU A 22 -37.84 37.01 9.30
N PHE A 23 -37.73 37.70 10.43
CA PHE A 23 -36.45 38.01 11.06
C PHE A 23 -35.70 36.72 11.45
N SER A 24 -36.39 35.75 12.05
CA SER A 24 -35.83 34.44 12.38
C SER A 24 -35.30 33.72 11.13
N LEU A 25 -36.07 33.71 10.04
CA LEU A 25 -35.69 33.06 8.79
C LEU A 25 -34.53 33.76 8.06
N GLN A 26 -34.47 35.09 8.06
CA GLN A 26 -33.45 35.85 7.31
C GLN A 26 -32.16 36.12 8.08
N ILE A 27 -32.25 36.37 9.39
CA ILE A 27 -31.10 36.83 10.20
C ILE A 27 -30.59 35.73 11.12
N TYR A 28 -31.48 34.98 11.78
CA TYR A 28 -31.06 33.97 12.76
C TYR A 28 -30.68 32.63 12.09
N ASN A 29 -31.41 32.23 11.04
CA ASN A 29 -31.32 30.88 10.48
C ASN A 29 -30.51 30.85 9.17
N GLN A 30 -29.17 30.95 9.28
CA GLN A 30 -28.24 30.93 8.14
C GLN A 30 -28.30 29.64 7.29
N ASN A 31 -28.87 28.56 7.84
CA ASN A 31 -29.06 27.29 7.13
C ASN A 31 -29.90 27.42 5.83
N TYR A 32 -30.87 28.35 5.76
CA TYR A 32 -31.67 28.52 4.54
C TYR A 32 -30.90 29.20 3.40
N ASN A 33 -29.95 30.09 3.72
CA ASN A 33 -29.04 30.64 2.73
C ASN A 33 -28.11 29.56 2.19
N GLU A 34 -27.55 28.69 3.04
CA GLU A 34 -26.74 27.55 2.59
C GLU A 34 -27.54 26.56 1.73
N LEU A 35 -28.81 26.29 2.06
CA LEU A 35 -29.68 25.43 1.25
C LEU A 35 -30.06 26.05 -0.10
N SER A 36 -30.31 27.37 -0.13
CA SER A 36 -30.53 28.13 -1.36
C SER A 36 -29.29 28.15 -2.25
N LEU A 37 -28.12 28.43 -1.66
CA LEU A 37 -26.81 28.40 -2.34
C LEU A 37 -26.48 27.00 -2.86
N ASN A 38 -26.73 25.93 -2.10
CA ASN A 38 -26.48 24.56 -2.56
C ASN A 38 -27.35 24.17 -3.77
N ASN A 39 -28.55 24.75 -3.89
CA ASN A 39 -29.42 24.56 -5.06
C ASN A 39 -28.98 25.42 -6.25
N ALA A 40 -28.60 26.68 -5.99
CA ALA A 40 -28.19 27.64 -7.01
C ALA A 40 -26.74 27.45 -7.51
N LEU A 41 -25.87 26.77 -6.77
CA LEU A 41 -24.46 26.61 -7.10
C LEU A 41 -24.10 25.19 -7.50
N GLU A 42 -23.26 25.05 -8.52
CA GLU A 42 -22.62 23.80 -8.92
C GLU A 42 -21.14 23.88 -8.55
N LYS A 43 -20.77 23.11 -7.53
CA LYS A 43 -19.38 22.95 -7.11
C LYS A 43 -18.70 21.91 -7.99
N ARG A 44 -17.75 22.33 -8.83
CA ARG A 44 -16.93 21.46 -9.68
C ARG A 44 -15.53 21.31 -9.11
N PRO A 45 -15.07 20.10 -8.77
CA PRO A 45 -13.71 19.91 -8.28
C PRO A 45 -12.69 20.07 -9.41
N ILE A 46 -11.61 20.83 -9.13
CA ILE A 46 -10.40 20.82 -9.94
C ILE A 46 -9.41 19.86 -9.29
N TYR A 47 -9.08 18.79 -10.00
CA TYR A 47 -8.15 17.77 -9.50
C TYR A 47 -6.70 18.17 -9.79
N PRO A 48 -5.80 18.18 -8.78
CA PRO A 48 -4.37 18.27 -9.04
C PRO A 48 -3.89 17.04 -9.79
N THR A 49 -2.80 17.18 -10.53
CA THR A 49 -2.05 16.03 -11.02
C THR A 49 -1.41 15.30 -9.86
N ARG A 50 -1.51 13.96 -9.86
CA ARG A 50 -0.91 13.11 -8.83
C ARG A 50 0.62 13.22 -8.85
N GLY A 51 1.27 13.14 -7.70
CA GLY A 51 2.72 13.28 -7.56
C GLY A 51 3.48 12.23 -8.37
N LEU A 52 4.57 12.62 -9.02
CA LEU A 52 5.46 11.72 -9.76
C LEU A 52 6.32 10.90 -8.78
N ILE A 53 6.68 9.69 -9.18
CA ILE A 53 7.51 8.78 -8.37
C ILE A 53 8.82 8.55 -9.10
N TYR A 54 9.93 8.85 -8.43
CA TYR A 54 11.29 8.68 -8.94
C TYR A 54 12.02 7.59 -8.16
N ASP A 55 13.00 6.96 -8.82
CA ASP A 55 13.99 6.13 -8.16
C ASP A 55 15.06 6.98 -7.46
N ARG A 56 16.01 6.34 -6.78
CA ARG A 56 17.06 7.05 -6.03
C ARG A 56 18.00 7.90 -6.90
N ASN A 57 18.09 7.59 -8.20
CA ASN A 57 18.96 8.23 -9.19
C ASN A 57 18.21 9.29 -10.03
N GLY A 58 16.93 9.55 -9.75
CA GLY A 58 16.11 10.52 -10.47
C GLY A 58 15.43 9.96 -11.73
N ILE A 59 15.45 8.64 -11.94
CA ILE A 59 14.72 7.97 -13.02
C ILE A 59 13.24 7.96 -12.69
N LEU A 60 12.40 8.38 -13.63
CA LEU A 60 10.95 8.37 -13.47
C LEU A 60 10.40 6.94 -13.51
N LEU A 61 9.80 6.50 -12.41
CA LEU A 61 9.18 5.18 -12.27
C LEU A 61 7.68 5.21 -12.59
N VAL A 62 7.00 6.25 -12.07
CA VAL A 62 5.55 6.43 -12.26
C VAL A 62 5.25 7.85 -12.70
N ALA A 63 4.74 7.93 -13.91
CA ALA A 63 4.28 9.14 -14.57
C ALA A 63 2.74 9.24 -14.52
N ASN A 64 2.22 10.29 -15.14
CA ASN A 64 0.79 10.46 -15.37
C ASN A 64 0.55 10.67 -16.86
N GLN A 65 -0.42 9.94 -17.42
CA GLN A 65 -0.86 10.10 -18.79
C GLN A 65 -2.25 10.76 -18.82
N PRO A 66 -2.46 11.80 -19.65
CA PRO A 66 -3.77 12.38 -19.83
C PRO A 66 -4.69 11.42 -20.59
N VAL A 67 -5.90 11.26 -20.07
CA VAL A 67 -6.99 10.50 -20.71
C VAL A 67 -8.29 11.27 -20.59
N TYR A 68 -9.27 10.90 -21.39
CA TYR A 68 -10.53 11.65 -21.48
C TYR A 68 -11.72 10.73 -21.26
N ASP A 69 -12.62 11.13 -20.36
CA ASP A 69 -13.91 10.50 -20.24
C ASP A 69 -14.90 11.23 -21.15
N LEU A 70 -15.65 10.47 -21.96
CA LEU A 70 -16.76 11.03 -22.71
C LEU A 70 -17.98 11.12 -21.78
N MET A 71 -18.35 12.35 -21.43
CA MET A 71 -19.47 12.69 -20.56
C MET A 71 -20.72 13.00 -21.38
N ILE A 72 -21.88 12.87 -20.75
CA ILE A 72 -23.16 13.26 -21.30
C ILE A 72 -24.02 14.00 -20.28
N ILE A 73 -24.74 15.02 -20.73
CA ILE A 73 -25.86 15.64 -19.99
C ILE A 73 -27.14 15.31 -20.76
N PRO A 74 -27.98 14.37 -20.27
CA PRO A 74 -29.07 13.84 -21.10
C PRO A 74 -30.13 14.84 -21.56
N GLU A 75 -30.37 15.91 -20.80
CA GLU A 75 -31.27 17.02 -21.14
C GLU A 75 -30.80 17.81 -22.37
N ASN A 76 -29.50 17.82 -22.65
CA ASN A 76 -28.91 18.58 -23.77
C ASN A 76 -28.76 17.76 -25.05
N ILE A 77 -29.21 16.49 -25.05
CA ILE A 77 -29.09 15.60 -26.21
C ILE A 77 -30.14 15.97 -27.26
N ILE A 78 -29.69 16.17 -28.50
CA ILE A 78 -30.53 16.19 -29.70
C ILE A 78 -30.31 14.92 -30.54
N ALA A 79 -30.98 14.75 -31.68
CA ALA A 79 -30.70 13.64 -32.58
C ALA A 79 -29.24 13.72 -33.09
N PHE A 80 -28.50 12.62 -33.03
CA PHE A 80 -27.09 12.54 -33.44
C PHE A 80 -26.80 11.19 -34.13
N ASP A 81 -25.66 11.11 -34.84
CA ASP A 81 -25.23 9.89 -35.50
C ASP A 81 -24.75 8.85 -34.47
N THR A 82 -25.60 7.86 -34.22
CA THR A 82 -25.30 6.81 -33.26
C THR A 82 -24.26 5.81 -33.79
N LEU A 83 -24.13 5.65 -35.11
CA LEU A 83 -23.21 4.69 -35.72
C LEU A 83 -21.77 5.20 -35.64
N GLU A 84 -21.55 6.48 -35.95
CA GLU A 84 -20.22 7.10 -35.79
C GLU A 84 -19.77 7.07 -34.33
N LEU A 85 -20.66 7.36 -33.37
CA LEU A 85 -20.34 7.25 -31.94
C LEU A 85 -20.01 5.82 -31.51
N VAL A 86 -20.76 4.83 -31.99
CA VAL A 86 -20.53 3.40 -31.71
C VAL A 86 -19.18 2.94 -32.26
N SER A 87 -18.85 3.34 -33.50
CA SER A 87 -17.56 3.07 -34.12
C SER A 87 -16.42 3.74 -33.36
N PHE A 88 -16.57 5.02 -33.02
CA PHE A 88 -15.59 5.75 -32.21
C PHE A 88 -15.37 5.07 -30.86
N LEU A 89 -16.43 4.70 -30.13
CA LEU A 89 -16.28 4.11 -28.81
C LEU A 89 -15.82 2.65 -28.83
N GLU A 90 -15.84 1.99 -29.99
CA GLU A 90 -15.62 0.54 -30.12
C GLU A 90 -16.57 -0.26 -29.20
N LEU A 91 -17.81 0.21 -29.08
CA LEU A 91 -18.85 -0.42 -28.26
C LEU A 91 -19.99 -0.87 -29.16
N SER A 92 -20.70 -1.93 -28.76
CA SER A 92 -21.92 -2.30 -29.46
C SER A 92 -23.02 -1.23 -29.30
N LYS A 93 -23.84 -1.06 -30.32
CA LYS A 93 -25.01 -0.14 -30.29
C LYS A 93 -25.89 -0.36 -29.07
N LYS A 94 -26.13 -1.64 -28.71
CA LYS A 94 -26.90 -2.03 -27.51
C LYS A 94 -26.27 -1.47 -26.22
N LYS A 95 -24.95 -1.52 -26.10
CA LYS A 95 -24.22 -1.03 -24.91
C LYS A 95 -24.24 0.49 -24.80
N VAL A 96 -24.09 1.20 -25.93
CA VAL A 96 -24.23 2.66 -25.96
C VAL A 96 -25.64 3.09 -25.56
N ILE A 97 -26.69 2.48 -26.15
CA ILE A 97 -28.09 2.77 -25.81
C ILE A 97 -28.37 2.49 -24.32
N SER A 98 -27.88 1.38 -23.78
CA SER A 98 -27.99 1.08 -22.35
C SER A 98 -27.38 2.18 -21.49
N ARG A 99 -26.14 2.62 -21.80
CA ARG A 99 -25.47 3.69 -21.04
C ARG A 99 -26.21 5.02 -21.11
N LEU A 100 -26.82 5.35 -22.26
CA LEU A 100 -27.67 6.54 -22.42
C LEU A 100 -28.95 6.44 -21.58
N SER A 101 -29.58 5.26 -21.56
CA SER A 101 -30.73 4.95 -20.71
C SER A 101 -30.38 5.09 -19.22
N ASP A 102 -29.26 4.49 -18.80
CA ASP A 102 -28.81 4.52 -17.42
C ASP A 102 -28.47 5.94 -16.97
N ALA A 103 -27.84 6.74 -17.84
CA ALA A 103 -27.58 8.16 -17.60
C ALA A 103 -28.89 8.94 -17.38
N ARG A 104 -29.91 8.75 -18.24
CA ARG A 104 -31.22 9.39 -18.08
C ARG A 104 -31.93 8.97 -16.79
N ARG A 105 -31.85 7.68 -16.44
CA ARG A 105 -32.45 7.14 -15.21
C ARG A 105 -31.77 7.69 -13.96
N PHE A 106 -30.46 7.90 -14.00
CA PHE A 106 -29.72 8.52 -12.91
C PHE A 106 -30.11 9.99 -12.75
N SER A 107 -30.07 10.76 -13.84
CA SER A 107 -30.56 12.14 -13.88
C SER A 107 -30.58 12.66 -15.31
N SER A 108 -31.63 13.38 -15.70
CA SER A 108 -31.63 14.12 -16.96
C SER A 108 -30.63 15.28 -16.96
N LYS A 109 -30.34 15.86 -15.79
CA LYS A 109 -29.61 17.13 -15.66
C LYS A 109 -28.16 16.97 -15.22
N LYS A 110 -27.84 15.90 -14.49
CA LYS A 110 -26.48 15.66 -14.00
C LYS A 110 -25.64 14.94 -15.06
N PRO A 111 -24.35 15.28 -15.17
CA PRO A 111 -23.47 14.62 -16.11
C PRO A 111 -23.25 13.14 -15.72
N SER A 112 -23.21 12.27 -16.74
CA SER A 112 -22.94 10.84 -16.60
C SER A 112 -21.82 10.42 -17.54
N VAL A 113 -21.03 9.42 -17.15
CA VAL A 113 -19.91 8.92 -17.96
C VAL A 113 -20.44 7.90 -18.98
N ILE A 114 -20.25 8.16 -20.28
CA ILE A 114 -20.59 7.23 -21.36
C ILE A 114 -19.42 6.33 -21.71
N SER A 115 -18.20 6.85 -21.73
CA SER A 115 -17.00 6.05 -21.92
C SER A 115 -15.84 6.62 -21.12
N ARG A 116 -14.99 5.74 -20.62
CA ARG A 116 -13.88 6.10 -19.73
C ARG A 116 -12.55 5.99 -20.46
N GLN A 117 -11.62 6.85 -20.08
CA GLN A 117 -10.19 6.74 -20.36
C GLN A 117 -9.86 6.58 -21.86
N ILE A 118 -10.51 7.39 -22.70
CA ILE A 118 -10.19 7.52 -24.11
C ILE A 118 -8.80 8.16 -24.23
N SER A 119 -7.95 7.60 -25.07
CA SER A 119 -6.60 8.14 -25.29
C SER A 119 -6.67 9.55 -25.89
N LYS A 120 -5.61 10.34 -25.69
CA LYS A 120 -5.53 11.70 -26.21
C LYS A 120 -5.64 11.73 -27.73
N GLU A 121 -5.02 10.78 -28.41
CA GLU A 121 -4.99 10.66 -29.87
C GLU A 121 -6.40 10.38 -30.41
N LYS A 122 -7.09 9.43 -29.78
CA LYS A 122 -8.46 9.05 -30.14
C LYS A 122 -9.43 10.20 -29.83
N GLN A 123 -9.31 10.84 -28.67
CA GLN A 123 -10.11 12.00 -28.32
C GLN A 123 -9.91 13.16 -29.30
N ALA A 124 -8.68 13.46 -29.73
CA ALA A 124 -8.39 14.55 -30.66
C ALA A 124 -9.16 14.40 -31.98
N LEU A 125 -9.20 13.18 -32.54
CA LEU A 125 -9.94 12.90 -33.79
C LEU A 125 -11.45 13.13 -33.66
N PHE A 126 -12.04 12.82 -32.51
CA PHE A 126 -13.48 13.01 -32.29
C PHE A 126 -13.82 14.43 -31.79
N GLN A 127 -12.88 15.12 -31.16
CA GLN A 127 -13.05 16.49 -30.68
C GLN A 127 -13.43 17.45 -31.80
N GLU A 128 -12.89 17.27 -33.01
CA GLU A 128 -13.26 18.07 -34.19
C GLU A 128 -14.72 17.93 -34.59
N LYS A 129 -15.36 16.82 -34.20
CA LYS A 129 -16.76 16.50 -34.50
C LYS A 129 -17.69 16.69 -33.32
N ILE A 130 -17.17 17.02 -32.13
CA ILE A 130 -17.97 17.05 -30.88
C ILE A 130 -19.15 18.03 -30.96
N TRP A 131 -19.04 19.09 -31.77
CA TRP A 131 -20.11 20.05 -32.03
C TRP A 131 -21.36 19.40 -32.67
N LYS A 132 -21.21 18.26 -33.36
CA LYS A 132 -22.32 17.45 -33.89
C LYS A 132 -23.05 16.63 -32.82
N TYR A 133 -22.51 16.57 -31.61
CA TYR A 133 -23.02 15.78 -30.49
C TYR A 133 -23.37 16.68 -29.29
N PRO A 134 -24.36 17.59 -29.39
CA PRO A 134 -24.78 18.39 -28.24
C PRO A 134 -25.15 17.53 -27.03
N GLY A 135 -24.76 18.00 -25.86
CA GLY A 135 -24.87 17.26 -24.60
C GLY A 135 -23.70 16.33 -24.30
N PHE A 136 -22.86 16.01 -25.28
CA PHE A 136 -21.60 15.28 -25.06
C PHE A 136 -20.42 16.24 -24.90
N TYR A 137 -19.49 15.90 -24.02
CA TYR A 137 -18.23 16.61 -23.88
C TYR A 137 -17.16 15.71 -23.29
N PHE A 138 -15.89 16.05 -23.51
CA PHE A 138 -14.78 15.33 -22.92
C PHE A 138 -14.37 15.95 -21.60
N GLN A 139 -14.28 15.13 -20.56
CA GLN A 139 -13.69 15.50 -19.28
C GLN A 139 -12.25 14.98 -19.23
N LYS A 140 -11.29 15.90 -19.17
CA LYS A 140 -9.87 15.56 -18.99
C LYS A 140 -9.65 14.94 -17.61
N LYS A 141 -8.98 13.79 -17.59
CA LYS A 141 -8.51 13.08 -16.41
C LYS A 141 -7.05 12.68 -16.60
N THR A 142 -6.46 12.14 -15.53
CA THR A 142 -5.14 11.53 -15.59
C THR A 142 -5.22 10.12 -15.02
N ILE A 143 -4.47 9.21 -15.63
CA ILE A 143 -4.21 7.87 -15.11
C ILE A 143 -2.71 7.73 -14.88
N ARG A 144 -2.33 6.76 -14.06
CA ARG A 144 -0.92 6.41 -13.88
C ARG A 144 -0.36 5.77 -15.14
N ASP A 145 0.89 6.07 -15.42
CA ASP A 145 1.69 5.38 -16.42
C ASP A 145 2.97 4.88 -15.74
N TYR A 146 3.16 3.57 -15.71
CA TYR A 146 4.32 2.95 -15.08
C TYR A 146 5.40 2.77 -16.14
N SER A 147 6.30 3.75 -16.22
CA SER A 147 7.31 3.86 -17.28
C SER A 147 8.24 2.66 -17.34
N ILE A 148 8.53 2.05 -16.19
CA ILE A 148 9.26 0.77 -16.12
C ILE A 148 8.30 -0.29 -15.56
N PRO A 149 7.95 -1.34 -16.34
CA PRO A 149 6.93 -2.32 -15.96
C PRO A 149 7.44 -3.37 -14.96
N ILE A 150 8.13 -2.92 -13.91
CA ILE A 150 8.70 -3.73 -12.82
C ILE A 150 8.17 -3.23 -11.47
N ALA A 151 8.54 -3.92 -10.38
CA ALA A 151 8.28 -3.46 -9.02
C ALA A 151 6.79 -3.23 -8.68
N SER A 152 5.88 -3.97 -9.32
CA SER A 152 4.44 -3.83 -9.08
C SER A 152 4.03 -4.08 -7.62
N ASN A 153 4.78 -4.91 -6.91
CA ASN A 153 4.62 -5.15 -5.47
C ASN A 153 5.04 -3.95 -4.61
N ILE A 154 6.04 -3.17 -5.07
CA ILE A 154 6.53 -1.96 -4.39
C ILE A 154 5.63 -0.78 -4.72
N LEU A 155 5.48 -0.47 -6.01
CA LEU A 155 4.76 0.71 -6.49
C LEU A 155 3.27 0.61 -6.15
N GLY A 156 2.70 -0.59 -6.33
CA GLY A 156 1.28 -0.83 -6.21
C GLY A 156 0.50 -0.29 -7.40
N TYR A 157 -0.80 -0.05 -7.19
CA TYR A 157 -1.71 0.46 -8.21
C TYR A 157 -2.79 1.35 -7.59
N THR A 158 -3.47 2.11 -8.45
CA THR A 158 -4.62 2.92 -8.09
C THR A 158 -5.91 2.32 -8.66
N SER A 159 -7.04 2.55 -8.00
CA SER A 159 -8.35 2.23 -8.57
C SER A 159 -9.38 3.28 -8.17
N GLU A 160 -10.54 3.29 -8.83
CA GLU A 160 -11.66 4.11 -8.39
C GLU A 160 -12.04 3.77 -6.94
N ILE A 161 -12.44 4.78 -6.19
CA ILE A 161 -12.95 4.63 -4.83
C ILE A 161 -14.33 3.95 -4.85
N ASN A 162 -14.56 3.05 -3.88
CA ASN A 162 -15.83 2.35 -3.77
C ASN A 162 -16.87 3.18 -3.01
N PRO A 163 -18.17 3.04 -3.28
CA PRO A 163 -19.23 3.74 -2.55
C PRO A 163 -19.22 3.52 -1.03
N SER A 164 -18.77 2.34 -0.58
CA SER A 164 -18.64 2.02 0.86
C SER A 164 -17.55 2.82 1.55
N GLU A 165 -16.47 3.17 0.84
CA GLU A 165 -15.33 3.91 1.39
C GLU A 165 -15.59 5.41 1.49
N ILE A 166 -16.47 5.96 0.65
CA ILE A 166 -16.83 7.39 0.67
C ILE A 166 -17.50 7.76 2.00
N LYS A 167 -18.25 6.82 2.61
CA LYS A 167 -18.89 7.04 3.91
C LYS A 167 -17.89 7.35 5.04
N THR A 168 -16.66 6.85 4.93
CA THR A 168 -15.61 7.06 5.93
C THR A 168 -14.56 8.07 5.47
N LYS A 169 -14.47 8.32 4.16
CA LYS A 169 -13.50 9.23 3.54
C LYS A 169 -14.22 10.40 2.87
N ASN A 170 -14.66 11.36 3.68
CA ASN A 170 -15.42 12.54 3.24
C ASN A 170 -14.69 13.40 2.20
N ASP A 171 -13.38 13.26 2.07
CA ASP A 171 -12.55 13.98 1.10
C ASP A 171 -12.68 13.46 -0.35
N TYR A 172 -13.33 12.31 -0.57
CA TYR A 172 -13.41 11.68 -1.89
C TYR A 172 -14.82 11.70 -2.46
N VAL A 173 -14.91 11.71 -3.79
CA VAL A 173 -16.15 11.57 -4.55
C VAL A 173 -16.07 10.33 -5.45
N LEU A 174 -17.22 9.74 -5.80
CA LEU A 174 -17.30 8.61 -6.72
C LEU A 174 -16.57 8.92 -8.04
N GLY A 175 -15.78 7.95 -8.51
CA GLY A 175 -14.97 8.08 -9.73
C GLY A 175 -13.60 8.71 -9.52
N GLU A 176 -13.25 9.14 -8.30
CA GLU A 176 -11.89 9.51 -7.94
C GLU A 176 -11.01 8.28 -7.73
N MET A 177 -9.73 8.40 -8.10
CA MET A 177 -8.74 7.33 -7.97
C MET A 177 -8.06 7.39 -6.61
N ILE A 178 -7.85 6.22 -6.00
CA ILE A 178 -7.16 6.05 -4.72
C ILE A 178 -6.11 4.93 -4.83
N GLY A 179 -4.97 5.09 -4.18
CA GLY A 179 -3.94 4.08 -4.03
C GLY A 179 -4.43 2.86 -3.25
N ARG A 180 -4.25 1.67 -3.84
CA ARG A 180 -4.76 0.39 -3.30
C ARG A 180 -3.68 -0.48 -2.68
N GLN A 181 -2.44 -0.35 -3.14
CA GLN A 181 -1.31 -1.14 -2.68
C GLN A 181 -0.02 -0.31 -2.73
N GLY A 182 1.03 -0.82 -2.09
CA GLY A 182 2.39 -0.31 -2.27
C GLY A 182 2.56 1.14 -1.84
N ILE A 183 3.53 1.80 -2.49
CA ILE A 183 3.84 3.22 -2.37
C ILE A 183 2.62 4.09 -2.68
N GLU A 184 1.81 3.72 -3.67
CA GLU A 184 0.58 4.46 -4.00
C GLU A 184 -0.38 4.55 -2.81
N LYS A 185 -0.52 3.47 -2.03
CA LYS A 185 -1.36 3.46 -0.82
C LYS A 185 -0.67 4.08 0.38
N THR A 186 0.60 3.78 0.65
CA THR A 186 1.33 4.34 1.80
C THR A 186 1.35 5.86 1.73
N TYR A 187 1.67 6.41 0.57
CA TYR A 187 1.89 7.84 0.37
C TYR A 187 0.73 8.55 -0.31
N GLU A 188 -0.48 7.98 -0.26
CA GLU A 188 -1.70 8.54 -0.85
C GLU A 188 -1.90 10.02 -0.47
N SER A 189 -1.73 10.38 0.81
CA SER A 189 -1.91 11.75 1.29
C SER A 189 -0.92 12.75 0.68
N ILE A 190 0.27 12.30 0.31
CA ILE A 190 1.33 13.10 -0.32
C ILE A 190 1.10 13.18 -1.84
N LEU A 191 0.80 12.02 -2.44
CA LEU A 191 0.66 11.85 -3.88
C LEU A 191 -0.64 12.44 -4.43
N LYS A 192 -1.73 12.49 -3.65
CA LYS A 192 -3.04 12.98 -4.14
C LYS A 192 -3.13 14.50 -4.26
N GLY A 193 -2.31 15.27 -3.54
CA GLY A 193 -2.44 16.73 -3.44
C GLY A 193 -3.73 17.18 -2.74
N LYS A 194 -4.15 18.43 -2.94
CA LYS A 194 -5.48 18.89 -2.50
C LYS A 194 -6.29 19.43 -3.68
N LYS A 195 -7.56 19.03 -3.75
CA LYS A 195 -8.48 19.48 -4.79
C LYS A 195 -8.85 20.95 -4.59
N GLY A 196 -8.87 21.67 -5.71
CA GLY A 196 -9.50 22.97 -5.81
C GLY A 196 -10.98 22.83 -6.14
N PHE A 197 -11.69 23.94 -6.16
CA PHE A 197 -13.10 23.98 -6.54
C PHE A 197 -13.38 25.20 -7.40
N GLN A 198 -14.25 25.02 -8.39
CA GLN A 198 -14.89 26.12 -9.10
C GLN A 198 -16.38 26.11 -8.78
N PHE A 199 -16.94 27.28 -8.57
CA PHE A 199 -18.35 27.46 -8.30
C PHE A 199 -19.02 28.08 -9.52
N PHE A 200 -20.05 27.41 -10.02
CA PHE A 200 -20.85 27.88 -11.14
C PHE A 200 -22.26 28.19 -10.67
N GLN A 201 -22.82 29.30 -11.14
CA GLN A 201 -24.21 29.63 -10.89
C GLN A 201 -25.11 28.89 -11.88
N LYS A 202 -26.13 28.22 -11.35
CA LYS A 202 -27.17 27.51 -12.10
C LYS A 202 -28.45 28.34 -12.16
N ASP A 203 -29.16 28.21 -13.26
CA ASP A 203 -30.54 28.68 -13.34
C ASP A 203 -31.54 27.67 -12.73
N ARG A 204 -32.83 28.03 -12.72
CA ARG A 204 -33.93 27.16 -12.28
C ARG A 204 -34.06 25.84 -13.05
N PHE A 205 -33.39 25.72 -14.19
CA PHE A 205 -33.36 24.52 -15.02
C PHE A 205 -32.05 23.71 -14.84
N ASN A 206 -31.17 24.07 -13.90
CA ASN A 206 -29.82 23.53 -13.67
C ASN A 206 -28.81 23.76 -14.82
N ARG A 207 -29.04 24.77 -15.67
CA ARG A 207 -28.07 25.17 -16.69
C ARG A 207 -27.05 26.13 -16.08
N ILE A 208 -25.78 25.96 -16.43
CA ILE A 208 -24.73 26.87 -15.98
C ILE A 208 -24.85 28.20 -16.72
N ILE A 209 -24.99 29.28 -15.96
CA ILE A 209 -25.07 30.65 -16.48
C ILE A 209 -23.66 31.26 -16.54
N GLY A 210 -22.79 30.91 -15.59
CA GLY A 210 -21.44 31.44 -15.48
C GLY A 210 -20.75 31.06 -14.17
N SER A 211 -19.57 31.63 -13.94
CA SER A 211 -18.88 31.52 -12.65
C SER A 211 -19.65 32.28 -11.56
N TYR A 212 -19.70 31.73 -10.36
CA TYR A 212 -20.36 32.36 -9.22
C TYR A 212 -19.50 33.52 -8.68
N GLU A 213 -20.10 34.71 -8.58
CA GLU A 213 -19.42 35.93 -8.12
C GLU A 213 -18.05 36.16 -8.80
N GLU A 214 -17.99 35.94 -10.12
CA GLU A 214 -16.76 36.10 -10.91
C GLU A 214 -15.56 35.27 -10.41
N GLY A 215 -15.82 34.19 -9.68
CA GLY A 215 -14.81 33.23 -9.22
C GLY A 215 -14.10 33.63 -7.92
N THR A 216 -14.61 34.61 -7.16
CA THR A 216 -14.07 34.98 -5.84
C THR A 216 -14.05 33.81 -4.85
N HIS A 217 -14.99 32.87 -5.00
CA HIS A 217 -15.09 31.65 -4.20
C HIS A 217 -14.30 30.46 -4.76
N ASP A 218 -13.69 30.59 -5.94
CA ASP A 218 -12.92 29.51 -6.53
C ASP A 218 -11.62 29.27 -5.75
N SER A 219 -11.29 28.00 -5.53
CA SER A 219 -10.02 27.60 -4.92
C SER A 219 -9.16 26.85 -5.93
N LYS A 220 -7.89 27.26 -6.06
CA LYS A 220 -6.93 26.54 -6.90
C LYS A 220 -6.52 25.24 -6.22
N PRO A 221 -6.30 24.15 -6.98
CA PRO A 221 -5.76 22.92 -6.42
C PRO A 221 -4.33 23.13 -5.91
N GLU A 222 -3.99 22.47 -4.81
CA GLU A 222 -2.59 22.38 -4.36
C GLU A 222 -1.93 21.20 -5.09
N ALA A 223 -0.80 21.48 -5.75
CA ALA A 223 -0.04 20.46 -6.47
C ALA A 223 0.39 19.33 -5.51
N ALA A 224 0.27 18.10 -5.98
CA ALA A 224 0.81 16.97 -5.26
C ALA A 224 2.34 17.04 -5.18
N LYS A 225 2.92 16.46 -4.14
CA LYS A 225 4.37 16.38 -3.99
C LYS A 225 4.88 15.13 -4.70
N ASN A 226 5.96 15.29 -5.44
CA ASN A 226 6.72 14.16 -5.96
C ASN A 226 7.43 13.43 -4.82
N ILE A 227 7.70 12.16 -5.02
CA ILE A 227 8.47 11.35 -4.07
C ILE A 227 9.65 10.68 -4.78
N THR A 228 10.74 10.56 -4.04
CA THR A 228 11.93 9.83 -4.46
C THR A 228 12.03 8.58 -3.59
N LEU A 229 12.14 7.42 -4.23
CA LEU A 229 12.32 6.15 -3.55
C LEU A 229 13.80 5.84 -3.34
N THR A 230 14.09 4.91 -2.44
CA THR A 230 15.41 4.34 -2.19
C THR A 230 15.78 3.24 -3.19
N ILE A 231 14.78 2.74 -3.92
CA ILE A 231 14.94 1.72 -4.97
C ILE A 231 15.84 2.25 -6.07
N ASP A 232 16.73 1.38 -6.53
CA ASP A 232 17.50 1.56 -7.75
C ASP A 232 16.80 0.83 -8.90
N ALA A 233 16.36 1.58 -9.92
CA ALA A 233 15.59 1.02 -11.02
C ALA A 233 16.37 -0.04 -11.82
N GLN A 234 17.68 0.15 -11.98
CA GLN A 234 18.54 -0.77 -12.72
C GLN A 234 18.74 -2.07 -11.92
N LEU A 235 19.03 -1.96 -10.63
CA LEU A 235 19.17 -3.12 -9.74
C LEU A 235 17.87 -3.93 -9.65
N GLN A 236 16.73 -3.24 -9.52
CA GLN A 236 15.41 -3.87 -9.48
C GLN A 236 15.09 -4.60 -10.79
N THR A 237 15.41 -3.98 -11.95
CA THR A 237 15.23 -4.60 -13.27
C THR A 237 16.12 -5.84 -13.43
N TYR A 238 17.39 -5.72 -13.03
CA TYR A 238 18.33 -6.82 -13.08
C TYR A 238 17.87 -7.99 -12.19
N GLY A 239 17.49 -7.72 -10.94
CA GLY A 239 16.97 -8.75 -10.04
C GLY A 239 15.70 -9.42 -10.57
N ALA A 240 14.78 -8.67 -11.20
CA ALA A 240 13.61 -9.23 -11.86
C ALA A 240 13.99 -10.17 -13.02
N SER A 241 15.00 -9.80 -13.83
CA SER A 241 15.50 -10.64 -14.93
C SER A 241 16.09 -11.96 -14.43
N LEU A 242 16.83 -11.94 -13.32
CA LEU A 242 17.41 -13.14 -12.70
C LEU A 242 16.35 -14.10 -12.15
N MET A 243 15.17 -13.57 -11.85
CA MET A 243 14.04 -14.31 -11.29
C MET A 243 12.99 -14.74 -12.33
N GLN A 244 13.26 -14.52 -13.63
CA GLN A 244 12.40 -15.02 -14.69
C GLN A 244 12.24 -16.54 -14.59
N ASN A 245 10.99 -17.02 -14.67
CA ASN A 245 10.62 -18.43 -14.50
C ASN A 245 10.98 -19.05 -13.14
N LYS A 246 11.28 -18.23 -12.13
CA LYS A 246 11.57 -18.68 -10.75
C LYS A 246 10.46 -18.24 -9.79
N ARG A 247 10.49 -18.83 -8.59
CA ARG A 247 9.58 -18.50 -7.50
C ARG A 247 10.39 -18.07 -6.29
N GLY A 248 10.14 -16.89 -5.75
CA GLY A 248 10.83 -16.37 -4.58
C GLY A 248 10.85 -14.85 -4.53
N GLY A 249 11.78 -14.29 -3.75
CA GLY A 249 12.03 -12.87 -3.70
C GLY A 249 13.50 -12.55 -3.43
N ILE A 250 13.91 -11.35 -3.83
CA ILE A 250 15.24 -10.80 -3.56
C ILE A 250 15.04 -9.48 -2.83
N VAL A 251 15.78 -9.28 -1.74
CA VAL A 251 15.78 -8.04 -0.97
C VAL A 251 17.22 -7.58 -0.84
N ALA A 252 17.49 -6.33 -1.25
CA ALA A 252 18.78 -5.68 -1.06
C ALA A 252 18.59 -4.44 -0.19
N ILE A 253 19.33 -4.38 0.92
CA ILE A 253 19.29 -3.27 1.87
C ILE A 253 20.71 -2.71 1.98
N GLU A 254 20.85 -1.39 1.87
CA GLU A 254 22.09 -0.69 2.21
C GLU A 254 22.27 -0.68 3.73
N PRO A 255 23.26 -1.39 4.31
CA PRO A 255 23.35 -1.55 5.76
C PRO A 255 23.55 -0.23 6.52
N SER A 256 24.26 0.73 5.91
CA SER A 256 24.62 2.00 6.55
C SER A 256 23.45 2.97 6.73
N SER A 257 22.39 2.82 5.92
CA SER A 257 21.23 3.71 5.90
C SER A 257 19.89 3.01 6.13
N GLY A 258 19.80 1.69 5.94
CA GLY A 258 18.52 0.97 5.90
C GLY A 258 17.71 1.24 4.62
N GLU A 259 18.31 1.87 3.61
CA GLU A 259 17.65 2.08 2.32
C GLU A 259 17.43 0.73 1.62
N VAL A 260 16.17 0.42 1.27
CA VAL A 260 15.87 -0.76 0.45
C VAL A 260 16.17 -0.43 -1.02
N LEU A 261 17.23 -1.02 -1.55
CA LEU A 261 17.69 -0.76 -2.92
C LEU A 261 16.93 -1.59 -3.96
N ALA A 262 16.49 -2.80 -3.57
CA ALA A 262 15.65 -3.65 -4.41
C ALA A 262 14.75 -4.53 -3.54
N LEU A 263 13.51 -4.72 -4.00
CA LEU A 263 12.53 -5.66 -3.45
C LEU A 263 11.85 -6.36 -4.64
N VAL A 264 12.45 -7.46 -5.08
CA VAL A 264 11.96 -8.26 -6.20
C VAL A 264 11.08 -9.37 -5.67
N THR A 265 9.93 -9.58 -6.33
CA THR A 265 9.11 -10.76 -6.13
C THR A 265 8.93 -11.48 -7.47
N ALA A 266 8.89 -12.81 -7.45
CA ALA A 266 8.64 -13.60 -8.64
C ALA A 266 7.77 -14.84 -8.32
N PRO A 267 6.81 -15.18 -9.19
CA PRO A 267 6.38 -14.43 -10.38
C PRO A 267 5.73 -13.09 -10.02
N SER A 268 5.85 -12.11 -10.91
CA SER A 268 5.26 -10.76 -10.78
C SER A 268 4.39 -10.44 -12.01
N TYR A 269 3.84 -9.23 -12.06
CA TYR A 269 3.00 -8.75 -13.16
C TYR A 269 3.40 -7.32 -13.56
N ASN A 270 3.08 -6.94 -14.80
CA ASN A 270 3.24 -5.58 -15.28
C ASN A 270 2.20 -4.66 -14.61
N PRO A 271 2.60 -3.61 -13.86
CA PRO A 271 1.68 -2.73 -13.15
C PRO A 271 0.68 -2.00 -14.08
N ASN A 272 1.03 -1.77 -15.36
CA ASN A 272 0.13 -1.18 -16.34
C ASN A 272 -1.12 -2.04 -16.64
N LEU A 273 -1.09 -3.36 -16.33
CA LEU A 273 -2.27 -4.22 -16.42
C LEU A 273 -3.37 -3.79 -15.44
N LEU A 274 -3.00 -3.13 -14.34
CA LEU A 274 -3.93 -2.66 -13.32
C LEU A 274 -4.26 -1.16 -13.46
N VAL A 275 -4.10 -0.63 -14.67
CA VAL A 275 -4.50 0.72 -15.06
C VAL A 275 -5.60 0.63 -16.12
N GLY A 276 -6.43 1.67 -16.21
CA GLY A 276 -7.29 1.81 -17.37
C GLY A 276 -8.58 0.98 -17.30
N SER A 277 -9.19 0.79 -18.46
CA SER A 277 -10.54 0.23 -18.59
C SER A 277 -10.55 -1.30 -18.53
N THR A 278 -9.42 -1.93 -18.86
CA THR A 278 -9.17 -3.39 -18.80
C THR A 278 -8.70 -3.84 -17.42
N ARG A 279 -8.45 -2.90 -16.49
CA ARG A 279 -7.99 -3.16 -15.11
C ARG A 279 -8.77 -4.25 -14.40
N SER A 280 -10.10 -4.20 -14.44
CA SER A 280 -10.96 -5.13 -13.69
C SER A 280 -10.84 -6.56 -14.20
N GLU A 281 -10.78 -6.74 -15.52
CA GLU A 281 -10.57 -8.04 -16.16
C GLU A 281 -9.18 -8.60 -15.83
N ASN A 282 -8.14 -7.78 -16.04
CA ASN A 282 -6.77 -8.14 -15.72
C ASN A 282 -6.59 -8.50 -14.23
N PHE A 283 -7.19 -7.72 -13.33
CA PHE A 283 -7.14 -7.99 -11.90
C PHE A 283 -7.77 -9.35 -11.57
N ASN A 284 -8.93 -9.67 -12.15
CA ASN A 284 -9.57 -10.97 -11.93
C ASN A 284 -8.69 -12.13 -12.43
N ASN A 285 -8.05 -11.98 -13.60
CA ASN A 285 -7.12 -12.98 -14.11
C ASN A 285 -5.93 -13.19 -13.16
N LEU A 286 -5.34 -12.10 -12.64
CA LEU A 286 -4.20 -12.15 -11.71
C LEU A 286 -4.57 -12.75 -10.34
N VAL A 287 -5.78 -12.48 -9.84
CA VAL A 287 -6.29 -13.06 -8.58
C VAL A 287 -6.56 -14.56 -8.73
N ASN A 288 -7.10 -14.97 -9.88
CA ASN A 288 -7.47 -16.36 -10.14
C ASN A 288 -6.26 -17.25 -10.50
N ASP A 289 -5.09 -16.66 -10.76
CA ASP A 289 -3.85 -17.41 -10.96
C ASP A 289 -3.32 -18.01 -9.64
N THR A 290 -3.78 -19.21 -9.35
CA THR A 290 -3.40 -19.98 -8.15
C THR A 290 -1.98 -20.58 -8.24
N ILE A 291 -1.40 -20.65 -9.43
CA ILE A 291 -0.11 -21.29 -9.69
C ILE A 291 1.03 -20.28 -9.50
N ALA A 292 0.97 -19.16 -10.22
CA ALA A 292 2.00 -18.12 -10.17
C ALA A 292 1.78 -17.19 -8.98
N LYS A 293 0.53 -16.94 -8.55
CA LYS A 293 0.18 -15.98 -7.49
C LYS A 293 0.95 -14.65 -7.62
N PRO A 294 0.79 -13.91 -8.73
CA PRO A 294 1.62 -12.74 -9.04
C PRO A 294 1.34 -11.54 -8.12
N LEU A 295 0.17 -11.50 -7.48
CA LEU A 295 -0.21 -10.44 -6.52
C LEU A 295 0.38 -10.66 -5.12
N PHE A 296 0.92 -11.85 -4.84
CA PHE A 296 1.47 -12.19 -3.53
C PHE A 296 2.94 -11.76 -3.42
N ASP A 297 3.22 -10.81 -2.52
CA ASP A 297 4.58 -10.31 -2.32
C ASP A 297 5.40 -11.30 -1.48
N ARG A 298 6.25 -12.06 -2.15
CA ARG A 298 7.12 -13.04 -1.49
C ARG A 298 8.27 -12.40 -0.71
N GLY A 299 8.69 -11.19 -1.03
CA GLY A 299 9.74 -10.50 -0.29
C GLY A 299 9.27 -10.04 1.10
N LEU A 300 7.99 -9.67 1.21
CA LEU A 300 7.40 -9.09 2.42
C LEU A 300 6.45 -10.00 3.19
N GLN A 301 5.80 -10.96 2.52
CA GLN A 301 4.72 -11.76 3.11
C GLN A 301 4.97 -13.27 3.10
N ALA A 302 5.93 -13.77 2.31
CA ALA A 302 6.21 -15.19 2.33
C ALA A 302 7.03 -15.55 3.57
N GLU A 303 6.45 -16.42 4.39
CA GLU A 303 7.03 -16.90 5.63
C GLU A 303 7.64 -18.28 5.37
N TYR A 304 8.97 -18.37 5.48
CA TYR A 304 9.72 -19.60 5.26
C TYR A 304 10.59 -19.92 6.48
N PRO A 305 10.89 -21.21 6.75
CA PRO A 305 11.98 -21.56 7.64
C PRO A 305 13.28 -20.91 7.15
N PRO A 306 13.94 -20.06 7.96
CA PRO A 306 15.10 -19.29 7.53
C PRO A 306 16.31 -20.17 7.19
N GLY A 307 16.36 -21.40 7.72
CA GLY A 307 17.43 -22.36 7.48
C GLY A 307 18.79 -21.89 7.99
N SER A 308 19.85 -22.38 7.35
CA SER A 308 21.23 -22.20 7.83
C SER A 308 21.68 -20.74 8.05
N PRO A 309 21.25 -19.72 7.30
CA PRO A 309 21.57 -18.32 7.64
C PRO A 309 21.23 -17.95 9.08
N PHE A 310 20.17 -18.52 9.66
CA PHE A 310 19.75 -18.30 11.04
C PHE A 310 20.80 -18.68 12.08
N LYS A 311 21.71 -19.61 11.76
CA LYS A 311 22.82 -20.03 12.63
C LYS A 311 23.70 -18.86 13.06
N THR A 312 23.82 -17.83 12.23
CA THR A 312 24.58 -16.61 12.56
C THR A 312 23.99 -15.86 13.76
N LEU A 313 22.66 -15.84 13.90
CA LEU A 313 21.99 -15.26 15.06
C LEU A 313 22.23 -16.09 16.31
N ASN A 314 22.12 -17.42 16.20
CA ASN A 314 22.44 -18.31 17.33
C ASN A 314 23.90 -18.18 17.76
N ALA A 315 24.84 -17.97 16.84
CA ALA A 315 26.23 -17.65 17.18
C ALA A 315 26.35 -16.35 18.01
N LEU A 316 25.69 -15.28 17.55
CA LEU A 316 25.72 -13.98 18.24
C LEU A 316 25.09 -14.07 19.64
N ILE A 317 23.93 -14.71 19.75
CA ILE A 317 23.25 -14.94 21.03
C ILE A 317 24.14 -15.75 21.97
N ALA A 318 24.78 -16.81 21.48
CA ALA A 318 25.64 -17.64 22.31
C ALA A 318 26.89 -16.90 22.83
N LEU A 319 27.47 -16.03 22.01
CA LEU A 319 28.57 -15.15 22.42
C LEU A 319 28.10 -14.11 23.45
N GLN A 320 26.95 -13.47 23.20
CA GLN A 320 26.35 -12.49 24.11
C GLN A 320 26.02 -13.09 25.48
N GLU A 321 25.46 -14.29 25.46
CA GLU A 321 25.15 -15.07 26.66
C GLU A 321 26.39 -15.73 27.28
N LYS A 322 27.59 -15.58 26.67
CA LYS A 322 28.87 -16.12 27.14
C LYS A 322 28.86 -17.65 27.32
N VAL A 323 28.03 -18.37 26.56
CA VAL A 323 27.94 -19.83 26.63
C VAL A 323 28.93 -20.53 25.69
N ILE A 324 29.50 -19.77 24.75
CA ILE A 324 30.63 -20.16 23.90
C ILE A 324 31.63 -18.99 23.80
N THR A 325 32.85 -19.31 23.35
CA THR A 325 33.87 -18.36 22.89
C THR A 325 34.22 -18.64 21.42
N PRO A 326 34.91 -17.73 20.70
CA PRO A 326 35.36 -18.00 19.33
C PRO A 326 36.21 -19.27 19.18
N GLU A 327 36.92 -19.67 20.25
CA GLU A 327 37.78 -20.85 20.34
C GLU A 327 37.03 -22.12 20.78
N THR A 328 35.76 -22.03 21.15
CA THR A 328 34.96 -23.19 21.56
C THR A 328 34.83 -24.15 20.38
N ILE A 329 35.35 -25.38 20.56
CA ILE A 329 35.38 -26.42 19.51
C ILE A 329 34.33 -27.50 19.79
N PHE A 330 33.52 -27.81 18.77
CA PHE A 330 32.66 -28.98 18.78
C PHE A 330 33.05 -29.99 17.70
N SER A 331 33.01 -31.27 18.07
CA SER A 331 33.10 -32.38 17.12
C SER A 331 31.78 -32.58 16.37
N CYS A 332 31.90 -32.94 15.09
CA CYS A 332 30.81 -33.29 14.20
C CYS A 332 31.11 -34.64 13.54
N ASN A 333 30.24 -35.61 13.75
CA ASN A 333 30.33 -36.95 13.17
C ASN A 333 29.20 -37.15 12.17
N LYS A 334 29.19 -36.36 11.07
CA LYS A 334 28.07 -36.29 10.10
C LYS A 334 26.71 -35.88 10.69
N GLY A 335 26.70 -35.32 11.90
CA GLY A 335 25.47 -34.90 12.57
C GLY A 335 25.57 -34.82 14.08
N HIS A 336 24.43 -34.62 14.72
CA HIS A 336 24.28 -34.49 16.16
C HIS A 336 23.20 -35.46 16.64
N TYR A 337 23.61 -36.35 17.53
CA TYR A 337 22.71 -37.25 18.26
C TYR A 337 22.19 -36.52 19.50
N TYR A 338 20.87 -36.47 19.68
CA TYR A 338 20.25 -35.73 20.78
C TYR A 338 19.18 -36.52 21.56
N ALA A 339 18.73 -37.66 21.05
CA ALA A 339 17.90 -38.63 21.78
C ALA A 339 17.97 -40.02 21.12
N LYS A 340 17.48 -41.06 21.80
CA LYS A 340 17.39 -42.41 21.25
C LYS A 340 16.57 -42.41 19.95
N GLY A 341 17.18 -42.82 18.85
CA GLY A 341 16.56 -42.81 17.52
C GLY A 341 16.49 -41.43 16.85
N ALA A 342 17.06 -40.38 17.44
CA ALA A 342 16.97 -39.01 16.93
C ALA A 342 18.36 -38.44 16.58
N PHE A 343 18.55 -38.12 15.29
CA PHE A 343 19.84 -37.68 14.76
C PHE A 343 19.67 -36.57 13.72
N MET A 344 20.23 -35.39 14.02
CA MET A 344 20.28 -34.26 13.10
C MET A 344 21.49 -34.43 12.17
N LYS A 345 21.26 -34.76 10.90
CA LYS A 345 22.33 -34.93 9.90
C LYS A 345 23.08 -33.62 9.65
N CYS A 346 24.34 -33.72 9.25
CA CYS A 346 25.21 -32.60 8.89
C CYS A 346 26.04 -32.95 7.66
N HIS A 347 26.39 -31.93 6.86
CA HIS A 347 27.22 -32.09 5.66
C HIS A 347 28.73 -32.22 5.94
N CYS A 348 29.18 -31.91 7.15
CA CYS A 348 30.59 -32.08 7.52
C CYS A 348 31.02 -33.55 7.53
N GLN A 349 32.28 -33.81 7.22
CA GLN A 349 32.89 -35.14 7.29
C GLN A 349 32.93 -35.67 8.74
N ILE A 350 33.04 -36.99 8.89
CA ILE A 350 33.15 -37.64 10.20
C ILE A 350 34.43 -37.17 10.89
N GLY A 351 34.39 -36.93 12.21
CA GLY A 351 35.54 -36.47 12.98
C GLY A 351 35.89 -34.99 12.80
N SER A 352 35.08 -34.23 12.04
CA SER A 352 35.30 -32.79 11.87
C SER A 352 35.29 -32.07 13.22
N ARG A 353 36.32 -31.28 13.49
CA ARG A 353 36.38 -30.35 14.63
C ARG A 353 36.22 -28.92 14.12
N ASN A 354 35.19 -28.23 14.61
CA ASN A 354 34.85 -26.88 14.20
C ASN A 354 34.87 -25.96 15.42
N ASN A 355 35.66 -24.88 15.37
CA ASN A 355 35.48 -23.70 16.20
C ASN A 355 34.36 -22.83 15.62
N LEU A 356 34.06 -21.66 16.22
CA LEU A 356 32.93 -20.84 15.77
C LEU A 356 33.03 -20.43 14.29
N LEU A 357 34.17 -19.88 13.89
CA LEU A 357 34.40 -19.44 12.50
C LEU A 357 34.27 -20.60 11.51
N LYS A 358 34.89 -21.74 11.81
CA LYS A 358 34.81 -22.93 10.97
C LYS A 358 33.40 -23.55 10.99
N GLY A 359 32.67 -23.41 12.09
CA GLY A 359 31.28 -23.82 12.24
C GLY A 359 30.36 -23.03 11.31
N ILE A 360 30.53 -21.71 11.23
CA ILE A 360 29.82 -20.83 10.30
C ILE A 360 30.21 -21.17 8.85
N TYR A 361 31.51 -21.22 8.54
CA TYR A 361 32.03 -21.51 7.20
C TYR A 361 31.51 -22.84 6.63
N ASN A 362 31.57 -23.92 7.42
CA ASN A 362 31.08 -25.23 7.01
C ASN A 362 29.56 -25.41 7.22
N SER A 363 28.86 -24.40 7.73
CA SER A 363 27.44 -24.47 8.10
C SER A 363 27.13 -25.71 8.97
N CYS A 364 27.97 -25.99 9.97
CA CYS A 364 27.94 -27.25 10.73
C CYS A 364 26.71 -27.38 11.64
N ASN A 365 25.73 -28.20 11.27
CA ASN A 365 24.53 -28.46 12.09
C ASN A 365 24.88 -28.90 13.52
N SER A 366 25.89 -29.76 13.70
CA SER A 366 26.26 -30.25 15.04
C SER A 366 26.84 -29.17 15.94
N TYR A 367 27.58 -28.21 15.36
CA TYR A 367 28.12 -27.08 16.11
C TYR A 367 26.97 -26.23 16.65
N PHE A 368 26.02 -25.88 15.79
CA PHE A 368 24.89 -25.03 16.15
C PHE A 368 23.85 -25.74 17.03
N ALA A 369 23.64 -27.04 16.87
CA ALA A 369 22.79 -27.82 17.77
C ALA A 369 23.35 -27.80 19.20
N LYS A 370 24.64 -28.08 19.39
CA LYS A 370 25.30 -28.00 20.71
C LYS A 370 25.33 -26.57 21.27
N THR A 371 25.51 -25.58 20.40
CA THR A 371 25.46 -24.16 20.78
C THR A 371 24.07 -23.77 21.29
N TYR A 372 23.01 -24.18 20.58
CA TYR A 372 21.63 -23.91 20.96
C TYR A 372 21.27 -24.57 22.30
N VAL A 373 21.64 -25.84 22.50
CA VAL A 373 21.45 -26.51 23.79
C VAL A 373 22.09 -25.70 24.91
N LYS A 374 23.35 -25.24 24.72
CA LYS A 374 24.03 -24.38 25.70
C LYS A 374 23.36 -23.03 25.94
N ILE A 375 22.71 -22.42 24.93
CA ILE A 375 21.95 -21.18 25.11
C ILE A 375 20.76 -21.44 26.05
N ILE A 376 19.99 -22.49 25.78
CA ILE A 376 18.76 -22.79 26.52
C ILE A 376 19.06 -23.31 27.94
N ASP A 377 20.07 -24.16 28.09
CA ASP A 377 20.48 -24.74 29.38
C ASP A 377 21.25 -23.74 30.28
N LYS A 378 21.47 -22.51 29.83
CA LYS A 378 22.10 -21.47 30.66
C LYS A 378 21.20 -21.09 31.84
N ASP A 379 19.90 -21.06 31.61
CA ASP A 379 18.90 -20.69 32.61
C ASP A 379 18.39 -21.91 33.38
N SER A 380 17.68 -21.67 34.49
CA SER A 380 17.20 -22.73 35.39
C SER A 380 16.19 -23.69 34.75
N THR A 381 15.44 -23.22 33.74
CA THR A 381 14.49 -24.04 32.99
C THR A 381 14.57 -23.75 31.50
N ALA A 382 14.25 -24.75 30.67
CA ALA A 382 14.22 -24.60 29.22
C ALA A 382 13.27 -23.50 28.75
N SER A 383 12.15 -23.28 29.47
CA SER A 383 11.20 -22.21 29.19
C SER A 383 11.84 -20.82 29.34
N VAL A 384 12.58 -20.58 30.44
CA VAL A 384 13.26 -19.29 30.65
C VAL A 384 14.35 -19.09 29.59
N GLY A 385 15.17 -20.11 29.33
CA GLY A 385 16.22 -20.04 28.32
C GLY A 385 15.69 -19.77 26.91
N LEU A 386 14.55 -20.38 26.55
CA LEU A 386 13.90 -20.16 25.26
C LEU A 386 13.32 -18.76 25.13
N ASP A 387 12.64 -18.25 26.16
CA ASP A 387 12.08 -16.90 26.10
C ASP A 387 13.18 -15.83 26.04
N ARG A 388 14.29 -16.03 26.76
CA ARG A 388 15.48 -15.17 26.62
C ARG A 388 16.06 -15.22 25.20
N TRP A 389 16.22 -16.42 24.63
CA TRP A 389 16.64 -16.60 23.24
C TRP A 389 15.70 -15.88 22.27
N LYS A 390 14.39 -15.99 22.48
CA LYS A 390 13.37 -15.30 21.69
C LYS A 390 13.50 -13.77 21.81
N THR A 391 13.69 -13.22 23.02
CA THR A 391 13.87 -11.78 23.22
C THR A 391 15.05 -11.23 22.42
N HIS A 392 16.17 -11.97 22.36
CA HIS A 392 17.29 -11.57 21.50
C HIS A 392 16.91 -11.50 20.03
N LEU A 393 16.16 -12.48 19.53
CA LEU A 393 15.70 -12.49 18.13
C LEU A 393 14.71 -11.36 17.84
N GLU A 394 13.86 -11.02 18.81
CA GLU A 394 12.93 -9.89 18.70
C GLU A 394 13.67 -8.55 18.59
N HIS A 395 14.81 -8.38 19.26
CA HIS A 395 15.66 -7.20 19.05
C HIS A 395 16.13 -7.08 17.59
N PHE A 396 16.42 -8.20 16.92
CA PHE A 396 16.74 -8.21 15.47
C PHE A 396 15.51 -8.01 14.56
N GLY A 397 14.32 -7.80 15.13
CA GLY A 397 13.06 -7.58 14.40
C GLY A 397 12.35 -8.86 13.95
N LEU A 398 12.79 -10.04 14.41
CA LEU A 398 12.13 -11.30 14.12
C LEU A 398 10.93 -11.53 15.05
N GLY A 399 9.89 -12.21 14.56
CA GLY A 399 8.67 -12.47 15.32
C GLY A 399 7.70 -11.29 15.44
N ASN A 400 8.08 -10.12 14.91
CA ASN A 400 7.23 -8.93 14.83
C ASN A 400 7.31 -8.28 13.43
N TYR A 401 6.40 -7.34 13.15
CA TYR A 401 6.50 -6.49 11.96
C TYR A 401 7.72 -5.56 12.07
N LEU A 402 8.58 -5.55 11.05
CA LEU A 402 9.74 -4.63 10.99
C LEU A 402 9.32 -3.15 10.91
N GLY A 403 8.09 -2.89 10.49
CA GLY A 403 7.49 -1.56 10.45
C GLY A 403 7.89 -0.68 9.26
N TYR A 404 8.56 -1.23 8.23
CA TYR A 404 8.86 -0.49 6.99
C TYR A 404 7.62 0.20 6.39
N ASP A 405 7.83 1.19 5.54
CA ASP A 405 6.86 2.10 4.94
C ASP A 405 6.06 1.50 3.76
N LEU A 406 5.59 0.26 3.92
CA LEU A 406 4.62 -0.39 3.02
C LEU A 406 3.44 -0.96 3.82
N PRO A 407 2.23 -1.02 3.23
CA PRO A 407 1.02 -1.38 3.98
C PRO A 407 0.87 -2.88 4.20
N ILE A 408 1.64 -3.70 3.49
CA ILE A 408 1.63 -5.16 3.58
C ILE A 408 2.85 -5.64 4.33
N GLY A 409 2.74 -6.78 5.00
CA GLY A 409 3.85 -7.44 5.66
C GLY A 409 3.39 -8.63 6.48
N LYS A 410 4.35 -9.38 7.00
CA LYS A 410 4.13 -10.46 7.96
C LYS A 410 5.13 -10.36 9.10
N LYS A 411 4.72 -10.85 10.27
CA LYS A 411 5.55 -10.85 11.47
C LYS A 411 6.57 -12.01 11.50
N GLY A 412 6.39 -13.04 10.66
CA GLY A 412 7.09 -14.29 10.85
C GLY A 412 6.59 -15.00 12.12
N PHE A 413 7.34 -15.99 12.57
CA PHE A 413 7.02 -16.70 13.79
C PHE A 413 8.30 -17.15 14.49
N ILE A 414 8.50 -16.69 15.73
CA ILE A 414 9.52 -17.19 16.65
C ILE A 414 8.76 -17.84 17.81
N PRO A 415 8.95 -19.14 18.08
CA PRO A 415 8.22 -19.84 19.12
C PRO A 415 8.65 -19.35 20.51
N SER A 416 7.67 -19.17 21.41
CA SER A 416 7.89 -18.91 22.85
C SER A 416 7.77 -20.18 23.67
N SER A 417 8.17 -20.13 24.94
CA SER A 417 7.93 -21.20 25.90
C SER A 417 6.45 -21.60 25.94
N SER A 418 5.57 -20.60 26.06
CA SER A 418 4.11 -20.79 26.08
C SER A 418 3.54 -21.46 24.83
N TYR A 419 4.23 -21.40 23.69
CA TYR A 419 3.84 -22.14 22.51
C TYR A 419 4.12 -23.65 22.69
N TYR A 420 5.33 -23.99 23.15
CA TYR A 420 5.72 -25.39 23.37
C TYR A 420 5.05 -26.00 24.62
N ASP A 421 4.80 -25.23 25.66
CA ASP A 421 4.05 -25.69 26.84
C ASP A 421 2.63 -26.11 26.47
N ARG A 422 1.99 -25.44 25.50
CA ARG A 422 0.69 -25.88 24.96
C ARG A 422 0.80 -27.17 24.15
N TRP A 423 1.90 -27.36 23.42
CA TRP A 423 2.06 -28.50 22.52
C TRP A 423 2.50 -29.79 23.25
N TYR A 424 3.47 -29.66 24.15
CA TYR A 424 4.11 -30.77 24.87
C TYR A 424 3.66 -30.92 26.32
N LYS A 425 2.77 -30.03 26.80
CA LYS A 425 2.44 -29.82 28.22
C LYS A 425 3.62 -29.23 29.00
N GLU A 426 3.33 -28.43 30.01
CA GLU A 426 4.33 -27.72 30.82
C GLU A 426 5.36 -28.70 31.41
N GLY A 427 6.64 -28.41 31.20
CA GLY A 427 7.76 -29.28 31.61
C GLY A 427 8.00 -30.52 30.73
N GLY A 428 7.20 -30.74 29.69
CA GLY A 428 7.30 -31.88 28.78
C GLY A 428 8.31 -31.73 27.63
N TRP A 429 9.01 -30.60 27.54
CA TRP A 429 9.98 -30.32 26.49
C TRP A 429 11.25 -29.69 27.05
N GLY A 430 12.36 -29.88 26.33
CA GLY A 430 13.64 -29.26 26.62
C GLY A 430 14.38 -28.89 25.33
N PRO A 431 15.64 -28.44 25.40
CA PRO A 431 16.39 -28.00 24.23
C PRO A 431 16.54 -29.08 23.14
N SER A 432 16.67 -30.34 23.54
CA SER A 432 16.73 -31.49 22.62
C SER A 432 15.41 -31.73 21.89
N THR A 433 14.27 -31.41 22.50
CA THR A 433 12.93 -31.54 21.89
C THR A 433 12.74 -30.52 20.78
N VAL A 434 13.21 -29.29 20.99
CA VAL A 434 13.06 -28.16 20.06
C VAL A 434 14.35 -27.84 19.28
N ILE A 435 15.22 -28.84 19.13
CA ILE A 435 16.58 -28.70 18.57
C ILE A 435 16.59 -28.16 17.13
N SER A 436 15.50 -28.33 16.37
CA SER A 436 15.35 -27.81 15.01
C SER A 436 15.51 -26.29 14.93
N ASN A 437 15.18 -25.57 16.01
CA ASN A 437 15.38 -24.12 16.13
C ASN A 437 16.86 -23.72 16.01
N ALA A 438 17.78 -24.62 16.37
CA ALA A 438 19.23 -24.38 16.31
C ALA A 438 19.72 -24.05 14.88
N ILE A 439 19.00 -24.52 13.86
CA ILE A 439 19.38 -24.41 12.45
C ILE A 439 18.36 -23.64 11.62
N GLY A 440 17.45 -22.90 12.26
CA GLY A 440 16.42 -22.12 11.57
C GLY A 440 15.34 -22.98 10.92
N GLN A 441 15.04 -24.16 11.50
CA GLN A 441 13.96 -25.05 11.09
C GLN A 441 12.93 -25.20 12.22
N GLY A 442 12.05 -26.19 12.13
CA GLY A 442 10.97 -26.40 13.08
C GLY A 442 9.89 -25.34 12.87
N GLU A 443 9.56 -24.63 13.94
CA GLU A 443 8.48 -23.67 13.97
C GLU A 443 8.93 -22.26 13.56
N ILE A 444 10.23 -22.02 13.41
CA ILE A 444 10.74 -20.71 13.03
C ILE A 444 10.29 -20.36 11.61
N LEU A 445 9.66 -19.19 11.45
CA LEU A 445 9.30 -18.60 10.17
C LEU A 445 9.82 -17.17 10.09
N ALA A 446 10.44 -16.82 8.96
CA ALA A 446 10.91 -15.48 8.67
C ALA A 446 10.56 -15.08 7.23
N THR A 447 10.40 -13.78 7.02
CA THR A 447 10.25 -13.19 5.68
C THR A 447 11.60 -12.83 5.06
N PRO A 448 11.76 -12.81 3.73
CA PRO A 448 13.02 -12.42 3.10
C PRO A 448 13.53 -11.03 3.51
N ILE A 449 12.63 -10.06 3.75
CA ILE A 449 13.04 -8.76 4.27
C ILE A 449 13.57 -8.82 5.71
N GLN A 450 13.02 -9.69 6.57
CA GLN A 450 13.60 -9.95 7.90
C GLN A 450 14.99 -10.61 7.79
N MET A 451 15.17 -11.52 6.83
CA MET A 451 16.47 -12.14 6.57
C MET A 451 17.52 -11.11 6.13
N ALA A 452 17.16 -10.24 5.20
CA ALA A 452 18.01 -9.15 4.74
C ALA A 452 18.32 -8.16 5.87
N ASN A 453 17.32 -7.84 6.70
CA ASN A 453 17.45 -6.85 7.76
C ASN A 453 18.41 -7.30 8.88
N PHE A 454 18.30 -8.54 9.38
CA PHE A 454 19.26 -8.98 10.39
C PHE A 454 20.67 -9.11 9.79
N THR A 455 20.78 -9.49 8.51
CA THR A 455 22.08 -9.55 7.82
C THR A 455 22.69 -8.15 7.70
N ALA A 456 21.88 -7.14 7.39
CA ALA A 456 22.29 -5.74 7.40
C ALA A 456 22.72 -5.28 8.80
N ALA A 457 22.00 -5.68 9.86
CA ALA A 457 22.40 -5.38 11.24
C ALA A 457 23.76 -5.99 11.60
N ILE A 458 24.04 -7.23 11.16
CA ILE A 458 25.36 -7.87 11.34
C ILE A 458 26.44 -7.10 10.58
N ALA A 459 26.19 -6.77 9.31
CA ALA A 459 27.12 -5.98 8.49
C ALA A 459 27.39 -4.59 9.10
N ASN A 460 26.36 -4.00 9.72
CA ASN A 460 26.42 -2.73 10.43
C ASN A 460 26.82 -2.89 11.91
N ARG A 461 27.54 -3.97 12.27
CA ARG A 461 28.13 -4.19 13.60
C ARG A 461 27.14 -4.06 14.77
N GLY A 462 25.90 -4.48 14.59
CA GLY A 462 24.86 -4.44 15.62
C GLY A 462 24.01 -3.16 15.62
N TYR A 463 24.19 -2.24 14.66
CA TYR A 463 23.26 -1.12 14.49
C TYR A 463 22.05 -1.54 13.65
N TYR A 464 20.89 -1.60 14.30
CA TYR A 464 19.61 -1.83 13.61
C TYR A 464 19.12 -0.51 13.02
N ILE A 465 19.04 -0.47 11.69
CA ILE A 465 18.43 0.64 10.96
C ILE A 465 17.20 0.10 10.25
N LYS A 466 16.06 0.72 10.54
CA LYS A 466 14.77 0.30 10.02
C LYS A 466 14.75 0.40 8.48
N PRO A 467 14.36 -0.67 7.77
CA PRO A 467 14.31 -0.64 6.32
C PRO A 467 13.22 0.32 5.84
N HIS A 468 13.51 1.09 4.79
CA HIS A 468 12.57 2.06 4.23
C HIS A 468 12.69 2.23 2.71
N PHE A 469 11.58 2.61 2.08
CA PHE A 469 11.40 2.73 0.63
C PHE A 469 11.37 4.18 0.16
N LYS A 470 10.92 5.14 0.97
CA LYS A 470 10.97 6.56 0.62
C LYS A 470 12.28 7.17 1.07
N ARG A 471 13.01 7.80 0.15
CA ARG A 471 14.27 8.48 0.47
C ARG A 471 13.97 9.68 1.39
N PRO A 472 14.69 9.83 2.52
CA PRO A 472 14.65 11.06 3.32
C PRO A 472 15.17 12.20 2.45
N ASN A 473 14.45 13.32 2.34
CA ASN A 473 14.90 14.46 1.52
C ASN A 473 16.34 14.86 1.91
N ASP A 474 17.23 14.98 0.91
CA ASP A 474 18.55 15.60 1.10
C ASP A 474 18.32 17.00 1.69
N LYS A 475 18.77 17.23 2.94
CA LYS A 475 18.54 18.39 3.84
C LYS A 475 17.43 18.31 4.90
N ILE A 476 17.23 17.15 5.53
CA ILE A 476 16.91 17.13 6.98
C ILE A 476 17.90 16.20 7.67
N THR A 477 19.13 16.68 7.85
CA THR A 477 19.99 16.21 8.94
C THR A 477 19.41 16.76 10.24
N GLY A 478 18.53 15.98 10.88
CA GLY A 478 17.98 16.31 12.19
C GLY A 478 16.46 16.19 12.27
N ASP A 479 15.91 15.02 11.96
CA ASP A 479 14.86 14.43 12.81
C ASP A 479 14.60 13.01 12.34
N SER A 480 15.16 12.05 13.08
CA SER A 480 14.83 10.66 12.87
C SER A 480 13.42 10.44 13.39
N LEU A 481 12.42 10.39 12.50
CA LEU A 481 11.09 9.84 12.78
C LEU A 481 11.12 8.36 13.22
N PHE A 482 12.30 7.74 13.25
CA PHE A 482 12.52 6.38 13.66
C PHE A 482 13.57 6.33 14.76
N SER A 483 13.27 5.74 15.91
CA SER A 483 14.28 5.51 16.93
C SER A 483 15.40 4.64 16.35
N LYS A 484 16.66 5.07 16.51
CA LYS A 484 17.79 4.16 16.38
C LYS A 484 17.68 3.19 17.55
N ASN A 485 17.23 1.97 17.28
CA ASN A 485 17.26 0.92 18.28
C ASN A 485 18.63 0.27 18.19
N HIS A 486 19.35 0.22 19.30
CA HIS A 486 20.55 -0.60 19.38
C HIS A 486 20.11 -2.06 19.40
N THR A 487 20.58 -2.85 18.43
CA THR A 487 20.48 -4.31 18.53
C THR A 487 21.68 -4.79 19.33
N LEU A 488 21.40 -5.19 20.57
CA LEU A 488 22.32 -5.65 21.62
C LEU A 488 22.83 -4.56 22.55
#